data_AF-A0A923BU56-F1
#
_entry.id   AF-A0A923BU56-F1
#
_cell.length_a   1.000
_cell.length_b   1.000
_cell.length_c   1.000
_cell.angle_alpha   90.00
_cell.angle_beta   90.00
_cell.angle_gamma   90.00
#
_symmetry.space_group_name_H-M   'P 1'
#
loop_
_entity.id
_entity.type
_entity.pdbx_description
1 polymer ?
#
loop_
_entity_poly.entity_id
_entity_poly.type
_entity_poly.pdbx_seq_one_letter_code
_entity_poly.pdbx_strand_id
1 'polypeptide(L)' 'MSATTTAATRQSEPSLARRMADFITSHVASAGNVTREDLLLDFTEEQITTHFETAKAIARNGVPAAEQIARRNGKARR' A
#
# COMPACT_ATOMS: atom_id res chain seq x y z
N MET A 1 -21.18 1.13 36.81
CA MET A 1 -19.73 1.24 36.48
C MET A 1 -19.53 0.60 35.12
N SER A 2 -19.41 1.42 34.08
CA SER A 2 -19.41 0.98 32.68
C SER A 2 -18.02 0.48 32.27
N ALA A 3 -17.89 -0.81 31.96
CA ALA A 3 -16.71 -1.36 31.32
C ALA A 3 -16.80 -1.09 29.81
N THR A 4 -16.16 -0.02 29.35
CA THR A 4 -15.92 0.21 27.92
C THR A 4 -14.76 -0.67 27.50
N THR A 5 -15.05 -1.92 27.11
CA THR A 5 -14.04 -2.80 26.50
C THR A 5 -13.77 -2.27 25.08
N THR A 6 -12.78 -1.41 24.97
CA THR A 6 -12.20 -0.94 23.70
C THR A 6 -11.74 -2.17 22.92
N ALA A 7 -12.45 -2.48 21.84
CA ALA A 7 -12.03 -3.45 20.86
C ALA A 7 -10.72 -2.95 20.23
N ALA A 8 -9.58 -3.46 20.71
CA ALA A 8 -8.33 -3.40 19.99
C ALA A 8 -8.54 -4.14 18.67
N THR A 9 -8.80 -3.40 17.60
CA THR A 9 -8.71 -3.91 16.24
C THR A 9 -7.34 -4.53 16.12
N ARG A 10 -7.29 -5.87 15.98
CA ARG A 10 -6.09 -6.61 15.63
C ARG A 10 -5.69 -6.15 14.24
N GLN A 11 -4.97 -5.03 14.16
CA GLN A 11 -4.25 -4.64 12.97
C GLN A 11 -3.11 -5.65 12.89
N SER A 12 -3.40 -6.78 12.26
CA SER A 12 -2.38 -7.73 11.82
C SER A 12 -1.31 -6.90 11.12
N GLU A 13 -0.08 -6.96 11.60
CA GLU A 13 1.08 -6.37 10.94
C GLU A 13 0.92 -6.58 9.43
N PRO A 14 0.96 -5.51 8.61
CA PRO A 14 0.76 -5.66 7.18
C PRO A 14 1.80 -6.65 6.67
N SER A 15 1.35 -7.63 5.87
CA SER A 15 2.24 -8.63 5.30
C SER A 15 3.40 -7.94 4.58
N LEU A 16 4.56 -8.59 4.53
CA LEU A 16 5.75 -8.00 3.91
C LEU A 16 5.47 -7.50 2.48
N ALA A 17 4.65 -8.25 1.72
CA ALA A 17 4.19 -7.86 0.39
C ALA A 17 3.35 -6.56 0.39
N ARG A 18 2.54 -6.31 1.43
CA ARG A 18 1.79 -5.06 1.60
C ARG A 18 2.73 -3.89 1.90
N ARG A 19 3.73 -4.07 2.77
CA ARG A 19 4.75 -3.04 3.04
C ARG A 19 5.55 -2.69 1.79
N MET A 20 5.97 -3.69 1.01
CA MET A 20 6.62 -3.47 -0.29
C MET A 20 5.70 -2.74 -1.27
N ALA A 21 4.40 -3.08 -1.32
CA ALA A 21 3.45 -2.40 -2.21
C ALA A 21 3.26 -0.93 -1.85
N ASP A 22 3.19 -0.62 -0.55
CA ASP A 22 3.06 0.74 -0.06
C ASP A 22 4.35 1.54 -0.36
N PHE A 23 5.54 0.95 -0.20
CA PHE A 23 6.81 1.53 -0.65
C PHE A 23 6.82 1.80 -2.16
N ILE A 24 6.42 0.82 -2.98
CA ILE A 24 6.37 0.98 -4.43
C ILE A 24 5.46 2.16 -4.79
N THR A 25 4.30 2.26 -4.15
CA THR A 25 3.30 3.30 -4.43
C THR A 25 3.81 4.68 -4.05
N SER A 26 4.40 4.84 -2.86
CA SER A 26 4.93 6.14 -2.40
C SER A 26 6.13 6.58 -3.24
N HIS A 27 6.99 5.65 -3.60
CA HIS A 27 8.21 5.93 -4.32
C HIS A 27 7.93 6.21 -5.82
N VAL A 28 7.03 5.47 -6.48
CA VAL A 28 6.58 5.78 -7.85
C VAL A 28 5.93 7.17 -7.92
N ALA A 29 5.16 7.57 -6.91
CA ALA A 29 4.56 8.90 -6.86
C ALA A 29 5.60 10.03 -6.76
N SER A 30 6.78 9.76 -6.20
CA SER A 30 7.86 10.74 -6.02
C SER A 30 8.89 10.73 -7.15
N ALA A 31 9.37 9.55 -7.55
CA ALA A 31 10.48 9.35 -8.50
C ALA A 31 10.04 8.90 -9.89
N GLY A 32 8.76 8.52 -10.07
CA GLY A 32 8.20 8.05 -11.34
C GLY A 32 8.39 6.56 -11.61
N ASN A 33 9.41 5.93 -11.02
CA ASN A 33 9.65 4.49 -11.09
C ASN A 33 10.34 3.99 -9.81
N VAL A 34 10.29 2.68 -9.58
CA VAL A 34 11.00 1.99 -8.49
C VAL A 34 11.89 0.94 -9.12
N THR A 35 13.17 0.99 -8.79
CA THR A 35 14.15 -0.01 -9.22
C THR A 35 14.37 -1.05 -8.12
N ARG A 36 15.05 -2.14 -8.49
CA ARG A 36 15.45 -3.17 -7.51
C ARG A 36 16.45 -2.61 -6.49
N GLU A 37 17.29 -1.66 -6.89
CA GLU A 37 18.26 -0.99 -6.03
C GLU A 37 17.55 -0.15 -4.95
N ASP A 38 16.47 0.54 -5.31
CA ASP A 38 15.66 1.30 -4.34
C ASP A 38 15.01 0.37 -3.30
N LEU A 39 14.55 -0.80 -3.72
CA LEU A 39 13.97 -1.78 -2.80
C LEU A 39 15.00 -2.41 -1.88
N LEU A 40 16.25 -2.56 -2.33
CA LEU A 40 17.33 -3.12 -1.53
C LEU A 40 17.74 -2.23 -0.35
N LEU A 41 17.26 -0.98 -0.30
CA LEU A 41 17.45 -0.08 0.85
C LEU A 41 16.67 -0.55 2.08
N ASP A 42 15.45 -1.06 1.87
CA ASP A 42 14.51 -1.40 2.94
C ASP A 42 14.14 -2.90 2.99
N PHE A 43 14.47 -3.66 1.95
CA PHE A 43 14.13 -5.08 1.80
C PHE A 43 15.34 -5.92 1.38
N THR A 44 15.37 -7.19 1.81
CA THR A 44 16.43 -8.11 1.37
C THR A 44 16.20 -8.63 -0.04
N GLU A 45 17.23 -9.13 -0.70
CA GLU A 45 17.11 -9.69 -2.06
C GLU A 45 16.13 -10.88 -2.12
N GLU A 46 16.13 -11.74 -1.10
CA GLU A 46 15.20 -12.87 -1.00
C GLU A 46 13.75 -12.41 -0.82
N GLN A 47 13.53 -11.39 0.01
CA GLN A 47 12.22 -10.79 0.22
C GLN A 47 11.69 -10.13 -1.05
N ILE A 48 12.54 -9.40 -1.76
CA ILE A 48 12.19 -8.79 -3.04
C ILE A 48 11.82 -9.89 -4.03
N THR A 49 12.66 -10.91 -4.20
CA THR A 49 12.40 -11.97 -5.18
C THR A 49 11.10 -12.73 -4.87
N THR A 50 10.80 -12.95 -3.60
CA THR A 50 9.59 -13.68 -3.17
C THR A 50 8.32 -12.84 -3.26
N HIS A 51 8.39 -11.55 -2.92
CA HIS A 51 7.21 -10.73 -2.71
C HIS A 51 7.02 -9.61 -3.72
N PHE A 52 8.01 -9.29 -4.57
CA PHE A 52 7.95 -8.16 -5.50
C PHE A 52 6.79 -8.27 -6.50
N GLU A 53 6.56 -9.43 -7.10
CA GLU A 53 5.44 -9.61 -8.04
C GLU A 53 4.09 -9.42 -7.35
N THR A 54 3.95 -9.94 -6.13
CA THR A 54 2.72 -9.76 -5.33
C THR A 54 2.56 -8.30 -4.91
N ALA A 55 3.64 -7.67 -4.47
CA ALA A 55 3.67 -6.26 -4.09
C ALA A 55 3.34 -5.34 -5.26
N LYS A 56 3.83 -5.63 -6.47
CA LYS A 56 3.51 -4.90 -7.70
C LYS A 56 2.03 -5.05 -8.08
N ALA A 57 1.49 -6.27 -7.97
CA ALA A 57 0.06 -6.50 -8.17
C ALA A 57 -0.79 -5.73 -7.15
N ILE A 58 -0.38 -5.73 -5.88
CA ILE A 58 -1.04 -4.96 -4.81
C ILE A 58 -0.87 -3.46 -5.04
N ALA A 59 0.28 -2.96 -5.46
CA ALA A 59 0.49 -1.54 -5.75
C ALA A 59 -0.39 -1.09 -6.92
N ARG A 60 -0.48 -1.89 -7.98
CA ARG A 60 -1.33 -1.62 -9.15
C ARG A 60 -2.83 -1.67 -8.82
N ASN A 61 -3.27 -2.66 -8.05
CA ASN A 61 -4.69 -2.85 -7.70
C ASN A 61 -5.12 -2.03 -6.47
N GLY A 62 -4.14 -1.65 -5.66
CA GLY A 62 -4.25 -0.93 -4.40
C GLY A 62 -3.94 0.55 -4.54
N VAL A 63 -3.62 1.05 -5.76
CA VAL A 63 -3.97 2.44 -6.15
C VAL A 63 -5.47 2.54 -5.88
N PRO A 64 -5.85 3.18 -4.78
CA PRO A 64 -7.18 2.97 -4.29
C PRO A 64 -8.15 3.62 -5.26
N ALA A 65 -9.24 2.91 -5.46
CA ALA A 65 -10.53 3.49 -5.75
C ALA A 65 -10.87 4.72 -4.87
N ALA A 66 -10.06 5.16 -3.90
CA ALA A 66 -10.20 6.46 -3.24
C ALA A 66 -10.03 7.65 -4.22
N GLU A 67 -9.17 7.58 -5.24
CA GLU A 67 -9.15 8.63 -6.26
C GLU A 67 -10.28 8.46 -7.29
N GLN A 68 -10.71 7.23 -7.56
CA GLN A 68 -11.84 6.97 -8.46
C GLN A 68 -13.20 7.31 -7.82
N ILE A 69 -13.34 7.18 -6.48
CA ILE A 69 -14.51 7.60 -5.70
C ILE A 69 -14.50 9.13 -5.50
N ALA A 70 -13.33 9.76 -5.32
CA ALA A 70 -13.22 11.23 -5.31
C ALA A 70 -13.58 11.85 -6.67
N ARG A 71 -13.15 11.25 -7.79
CA ARG A 71 -13.55 11.70 -9.14
C ARG A 71 -15.01 11.39 -9.47
N ARG A 72 -15.58 10.30 -8.96
CA ARG A 72 -16.99 9.93 -9.22
C ARG A 72 -18.00 10.76 -8.42
N ASN A 73 -17.62 11.32 -7.27
CA ASN A 73 -18.48 12.18 -6.44
C ASN A 73 -18.28 13.70 -6.66
N GLY A 74 -17.33 14.12 -7.51
CA GLY A 74 -17.06 15.53 -7.79
C GLY A 74 -17.90 16.16 -8.93
N LYS A 75 -18.75 15.39 -9.63
CA LYS A 75 -19.50 15.85 -10.81
C LYS A 75 -21.01 15.59 -10.68
N ALA A 76 -21.64 16.11 -9.64
CA ALA A 76 -23.10 16.15 -9.54
C ALA A 76 -23.58 17.30 -8.63
N ARG A 77 -23.06 18.52 -8.84
CA ARG A 77 -23.69 19.76 -8.35
C ARG A 77 -23.42 20.90 -9.31
N ARG A 78 -24.16 20.93 -10.42
CA ARG A 78 -24.67 22.15 -11.05
C ARG A 78 -25.98 21.81 -11.75
#